data_AF-A0A8T6ZUG0-F1
#
_entry.id   AF-A0A8T6ZUG0-F1
#
_cell.length_a   1.000
_cell.length_b   1.000
_cell.length_c   1.000
_cell.angle_alpha   90.00
_cell.angle_beta   90.00
_cell.angle_gamma   90.00
#
_symmetry.space_group_name_H-M   'P 1'
#
loop_
_entity.id
_entity.type
_entity.pdbx_description
1 polymer ?
#
loop_
_entity_poly.entity_id
_entity_poly.type
_entity_poly.pdbx_seq_one_letter_code
_entity_poly.pdbx_strand_id
1 'polypeptide(L)' 'PCGSLPGFETIGVEPGTRALRMRVTDLRWEIEEDVLWLEFRLRKGSYATAVLRELVRLT' A
#
# COMPACT_ATOMS: atom_id res chain seq x y z
N PRO A 1 15.44 -11.83 -3.15
CA PRO A 1 16.22 -11.22 -2.04
C PRO A 1 16.86 -9.92 -2.51
N CYS A 2 16.55 -8.78 -1.88
CA CYS A 2 17.32 -7.56 -2.13
C CYS A 2 18.74 -7.81 -1.60
N GLY A 3 19.75 -7.72 -2.48
CA GLY A 3 21.14 -7.91 -2.08
C GLY A 3 21.61 -6.80 -1.14
N SER A 4 22.70 -7.09 -0.41
CA SER A 4 23.44 -6.11 0.38
C SER A 4 23.86 -4.92 -0.50
N LEU A 5 23.56 -3.71 -0.03
CA LEU A 5 24.00 -2.46 -0.63
C LEU A 5 25.02 -1.81 0.34
N PRO A 6 26.32 -1.77 0.00
CA PRO A 6 27.40 -1.43 0.96
C PRO A 6 27.23 -0.08 1.68
N GLY A 7 26.59 0.89 1.03
CA GLY A 7 26.34 2.21 1.60
C GLY A 7 25.28 2.25 2.71
N PHE A 8 24.41 1.24 2.79
CA PHE A 8 23.37 1.16 3.83
C PHE A 8 23.84 0.40 5.08
N GLU A 9 24.74 -0.57 4.91
CA GLU A 9 25.34 -1.32 6.02
C GLU A 9 26.25 -0.43 6.87
N THR A 10 27.01 0.47 6.23
CA THR A 10 27.92 1.40 6.91
C THR A 10 27.21 2.43 7.80
N ILE A 11 25.91 2.64 7.58
CA ILE A 11 25.07 3.53 8.39
C ILE A 11 24.09 2.76 9.31
N GLY A 12 24.24 1.43 9.42
CA GLY A 12 23.45 0.60 10.35
C GLY A 12 22.00 0.36 9.92
N VAL A 13 21.69 0.43 8.62
CA VAL A 13 20.35 0.13 8.12
C VAL A 13 20.20 -1.38 7.93
N GLU A 14 19.34 -1.97 8.75
CA GLU A 14 19.01 -3.39 8.67
C GLU A 14 18.13 -3.71 7.45
N PRO A 15 18.40 -4.81 6.71
CA PRO A 15 17.56 -5.25 5.61
C PRO A 15 16.12 -5.56 6.06
N GLY A 16 15.14 -4.92 5.42
CA GLY A 16 13.72 -5.19 5.61
C GLY A 16 13.12 -6.04 4.50
N THR A 17 12.08 -6.81 4.81
CA THR A 17 11.23 -7.45 3.81
C THR A 17 9.86 -6.77 3.72
N ARG A 18 9.31 -6.67 2.52
CA ARG A 18 7.97 -6.12 2.29
C ARG A 18 7.23 -6.98 1.27
N ALA A 19 5.95 -7.24 1.54
CA ALA A 19 5.08 -7.90 0.56
C ALA A 19 4.89 -7.00 -0.67
N LEU A 20 5.03 -7.57 -1.87
CA LEU A 20 4.83 -6.86 -3.13
C LEU A 20 3.35 -6.60 -3.43
N ARG A 21 2.46 -7.43 -2.89
CA ARG A 21 1.01 -7.26 -2.98
C ARG A 21 0.46 -6.95 -1.61
N MET A 22 -0.48 -6.02 -1.59
CA MET A 22 -1.24 -5.63 -0.41
C MET A 22 -2.65 -6.23 -0.51
N ARG A 23 -3.12 -6.87 0.56
CA ARG A 23 -4.49 -7.37 0.63
C ARG A 23 -5.37 -6.33 1.31
N VAL A 24 -6.46 -5.96 0.64
CA VAL A 24 -7.57 -5.21 1.22
C VAL A 24 -8.55 -6.21 1.83
N THR A 25 -8.95 -6.00 3.09
CA THR A 25 -9.91 -6.88 3.79
C THR A 25 -11.12 -6.09 4.26
N ASP A 26 -12.23 -6.78 4.50
CA ASP A 26 -13.48 -6.17 4.97
C ASP A 26 -13.95 -5.01 4.08
N LEU A 27 -13.76 -5.13 2.76
CA LEU A 27 -14.12 -4.09 1.80
C LEU A 27 -15.64 -3.98 1.69
N ARG A 28 -16.15 -2.79 1.98
CA ARG A 28 -17.50 -2.33 1.69
C ARG A 28 -17.41 -1.07 0.85
N TRP A 29 -18.36 -0.90 -0.05
CA TRP A 29 -18.43 0.27 -0.91
C TRP A 29 -19.87 0.58 -1.25
N GLU A 30 -20.11 1.86 -1.50
CA GLU A 30 -21.39 2.39 -1.93
C GLU A 30 -21.12 3.53 -2.90
N ILE A 31 -21.94 3.62 -3.96
CA ILE A 31 -21.93 4.77 -4.88
C ILE A 31 -23.19 5.57 -4.61
N GLU A 32 -23.01 6.84 -4.29
CA GLU A 32 -24.08 7.81 -4.14
C GLU A 32 -23.81 8.98 -5.09
N GLU A 33 -24.73 9.22 -6.02
CA GLU A 33 -24.56 10.23 -7.08
C GLU A 33 -23.22 10.03 -7.83
N ASP A 34 -22.28 10.96 -7.70
CA ASP A 34 -20.94 10.91 -8.30
C ASP A 34 -19.82 10.61 -7.28
N VAL A 35 -20.18 10.10 -6.10
CA VAL A 35 -19.25 9.81 -5.00
C VAL A 35 -19.18 8.31 -4.75
N LEU A 36 -17.95 7.78 -4.68
CA LEU A 36 -17.66 6.42 -4.24
C LEU A 36 -17.19 6.42 -2.78
N TRP A 37 -18.04 5.92 -1.88
CA TRP A 37 -17.71 5.68 -0.48
C TRP A 37 -17.01 4.33 -0.32
N LEU A 38 -15.92 4.29 0.44
CA LEU A 38 -15.11 3.09 0.66
C LEU A 38 -14.82 2.90 2.15
N GLU A 39 -15.15 1.71 2.67
CA GLU A 39 -14.72 1.24 3.98
C GLU A 39 -13.89 -0.02 3.79
N PHE A 40 -12.66 -0.06 4.31
CA PHE A 40 -11.82 -1.24 4.24
C PHE A 40 -10.73 -1.22 5.31
N ARG A 41 -10.11 -2.39 5.54
CA ARG A 41 -8.95 -2.53 6.42
C ARG A 41 -7.68 -2.87 5.65
N LEU A 42 -6.57 -2.30 6.11
CA LEU A 42 -5.22 -2.54 5.59
C LEU A 42 -4.28 -3.00 6.71
N ARG A 43 -3.26 -3.79 6.35
CA ARG A 43 -2.20 -4.16 7.30
C ARG A 43 -1.35 -2.94 7.65
N LYS A 44 -0.78 -2.90 8.86
CA LYS A 44 0.18 -1.86 9.28
C LYS A 44 1.30 -1.69 8.23
N GLY A 45 1.66 -0.43 7.94
CA GLY A 45 2.66 -0.10 6.90
C GLY A 45 2.13 -0.09 5.47
N SER A 46 0.81 -0.16 5.31
CA SER A 46 0.08 0.02 4.05
C SER A 46 -0.56 1.41 3.98
N TYR A 47 -0.89 1.87 2.78
CA TYR A 47 -1.45 3.20 2.55
C TYR A 47 -2.77 3.12 1.79
N ALA A 48 -3.79 3.84 2.25
CA ALA A 48 -5.09 3.91 1.58
C ALA A 48 -4.98 4.47 0.15
N THR A 49 -4.06 5.41 -0.08
CA THR A 49 -3.76 5.97 -1.41
C THR A 49 -3.31 4.91 -2.41
N ALA A 50 -2.69 3.82 -1.97
CA ALA A 50 -2.33 2.72 -2.84
C ALA A 50 -3.56 1.95 -3.34
N VAL A 51 -4.67 1.92 -2.58
CA VAL A 51 -5.96 1.40 -3.06
C VAL A 51 -6.55 2.36 -4.08
N LEU A 52 -6.62 3.66 -3.73
CA LEU A 52 -7.20 4.68 -4.62
C LEU A 52 -6.52 4.72 -5.98
N ARG A 53 -5.19 4.64 -6.03
CA ARG A 53 -4.41 4.62 -7.28
C ARG A 53 -4.85 3.49 -8.23
N GLU A 54 -5.29 2.35 -7.72
CA GLU A 54 -5.75 1.24 -8.56
C GLU A 54 -7.20 1.43 -9.03
N LEU A 55 -7.96 2.33 -8.40
CA LEU A 55 -9.37 2.60 -8.71
C LEU A 55 -9.55 3.79 -9.66
N VAL A 56 -8.68 4.79 -9.58
CA VAL A 56 -8.80 6.02 -10.38
C VAL A 56 -7.73 6.12 -11.46
N ARG A 57 -8.12 6.59 -12.64
CA ARG A 57 -7.18 7.13 -13.62
C ARG A 57 -7.06 8.62 -13.38
N LEU A 58 -5.97 9.03 -12.75
CA LEU A 58 -5.59 10.44 -12.72
C LEU A 58 -5.07 10.77 -14.12
N THR A 59 -5.87 11.53 -14.86
CA THR A 59 -5.54 11.97 -16.23
C THR A 59 -4.90 13.35 -16.16
#